data_AF-A0A1T4QWE0-F1
#
_entry.id   AF-A0A1T4QWE0-F1
#
_cell.length_a   1.000
_cell.length_b   1.000
_cell.length_c   1.000
_cell.angle_alpha   90.00
_cell.angle_beta   90.00
_cell.angle_gamma   90.00
#
_symmetry.space_group_name_H-M   'P 1'
#
loop_
_entity.id
_entity.type
_entity.pdbx_description
1 polymer ?
#
loop_
_entity_poly.entity_id
_entity_poly.type
_entity_poly.pdbx_seq_one_letter_code
_entity_poly.pdbx_strand_id
1 'polypeptide(L)' 'MANKRDNLLYRLRKKGVRANTREHTIFFGVGGEPFKIRQIRRLCREFHFNVQLVIE' A
#
# COMPACT_ATOMS: atom_id res chain seq x y z
N MET A 1 -13.27 9.79 -13.82
CA MET A 1 -12.40 10.40 -12.79
C MET A 1 -11.81 9.25 -11.96
N ALA A 2 -10.51 8.95 -12.06
CA ALA A 2 -9.93 7.88 -11.23
C ALA A 2 -9.98 8.31 -9.75
N ASN A 3 -10.64 7.51 -8.90
CA ASN A 3 -10.75 7.79 -7.47
C ASN A 3 -9.32 7.93 -6.88
N LYS A 4 -9.13 8.91 -5.99
CA LYS A 4 -7.87 9.19 -5.30
C LYS A 4 -7.23 7.92 -4.72
N ARG A 5 -8.04 7.02 -4.14
CA ARG A 5 -7.61 5.71 -3.63
C ARG A 5 -7.01 4.85 -4.74
N ASP A 6 -7.71 4.73 -5.86
CA ASP A 6 -7.32 3.86 -6.97
C ASP A 6 -6.04 4.38 -7.64
N ASN A 7 -5.85 5.70 -7.71
CA ASN A 7 -4.59 6.31 -8.17
C ASN A 7 -3.40 5.98 -7.24
N LEU A 8 -3.61 5.95 -5.92
CA LEU A 8 -2.57 5.56 -4.97
C LEU A 8 -2.22 4.08 -5.12
N LEU A 9 -3.23 3.21 -5.22
CA LEU A 9 -3.06 1.77 -5.42
C LEU A 9 -2.37 1.46 -6.76
N TYR A 10 -2.76 2.15 -7.83
CA TYR A 10 -2.15 2.01 -9.15
C TYR A 10 -0.65 2.35 -9.12
N ARG A 11 -0.30 3.51 -8.52
CA ARG A 11 1.11 3.92 -8.37
C ARG A 11 1.90 2.99 -7.45
N LEU A 12 1.26 2.42 -6.44
CA LEU A 12 1.87 1.46 -5.53
C LEU A 12 2.17 0.14 -6.24
N ARG A 13 1.24 -0.38 -7.05
CA ARG A 13 1.42 -1.59 -7.88
C ARG A 13 2.53 -1.43 -8.90
N LYS A 14 2.69 -0.25 -9.52
CA LYS A 14 3.83 0.04 -10.41
C LYS A 14 5.20 -0.04 -9.72
N LYS A 15 5.25 0.02 -8.38
CA LYS A 15 6.47 -0.18 -7.60
C LYS A 15 6.68 -1.64 -7.16
N GLY A 16 5.87 -2.58 -7.66
CA GLY A 16 5.93 -3.99 -7.28
C GLY A 16 5.28 -4.30 -5.93
N VAL A 17 4.69 -3.32 -5.25
CA VAL A 17 4.06 -3.56 -3.94
C VAL A 17 2.65 -4.12 -4.12
N ARG A 18 2.42 -5.30 -3.54
CA ARG A 18 1.13 -5.99 -3.57
C ARG A 18 0.18 -5.40 -2.52
N ALA A 19 -1.10 -5.26 -2.88
CA ALA A 19 -2.14 -4.83 -1.95
C ALA A 19 -3.47 -5.56 -2.20
N ASN A 20 -4.11 -6.02 -1.13
CA ASN A 20 -5.48 -6.52 -1.11
C ASN A 20 -6.44 -5.37 -0.79
N THR A 21 -7.28 -5.00 -1.76
CA THR A 21 -8.24 -3.90 -1.61
C THR A 21 -9.53 -4.30 -0.90
N ARG A 22 -9.80 -5.60 -0.73
CA ARG A 22 -10.97 -6.09 0.01
C ARG A 22 -10.72 -6.07 1.52
N GLU A 23 -9.51 -6.44 1.92
CA GLU A 23 -9.06 -6.47 3.32
C GLU A 23 -8.34 -5.19 3.76
N HIS A 24 -8.13 -4.26 2.83
CA HIS A 24 -7.35 -3.04 3.06
C HIS A 24 -5.93 -3.37 3.58
N THR A 25 -5.24 -4.32 2.95
CA THR A 25 -3.92 -4.79 3.38
C THR A 25 -2.86 -4.54 2.31
N ILE A 26 -1.73 -3.95 2.68
CA ILE A 26 -0.54 -3.79 1.84
C ILE A 26 0.50 -4.80 2.33
N PHE A 27 1.02 -5.64 1.43
CA PHE A 27 2.05 -6.62 1.74
C PHE A 27 3.42 -6.02 1.46
N PHE A 28 4.32 -6.10 2.42
CA PHE A 28 5.67 -5.52 2.30
C PHE A 28 6.70 -6.47 2.91
N GLY A 29 7.86 -6.61 2.27
CA GLY A 29 8.92 -7.50 2.75
C GLY A 29 9.45 -7.08 4.12
N VAL A 30 9.76 -8.08 4.96
CA VAL A 30 10.42 -7.89 6.25
C VAL A 30 11.79 -7.20 6.07
N GLY A 31 12.14 -6.28 6.96
CA GLY A 31 13.37 -5.48 6.88
C GLY A 31 13.28 -4.23 5.99
N GLY A 32 12.17 -4.04 5.26
CA GLY A 32 11.92 -2.83 4.50
C GLY A 32 11.25 -1.73 5.32
N GLU A 33 11.26 -0.50 4.79
CA GLU A 33 10.63 0.68 5.41
C GLU A 33 9.38 1.14 4.62
N PRO A 34 8.20 0.51 4.84
CA PRO A 34 6.99 0.76 4.04
C PRO A 34 6.56 2.22 4.09
N PHE A 35 6.76 2.90 5.21
CA PHE A 35 6.37 4.30 5.38
C PHE A 35 7.29 5.32 4.70
N LYS A 36 8.45 4.91 4.13
CA LYS A 36 9.19 5.77 3.19
C LYS A 36 8.44 5.96 1.87
N ILE A 37 7.50 5.06 1.54
CA ILE A 37 6.65 5.18 0.36
C ILE A 37 5.42 6.04 0.67
N ARG A 38 5.38 7.25 0.10
CA ARG A 38 4.27 8.21 0.28
C ARG A 38 2.89 7.61 0.02
N GLN A 39 2.77 6.71 -0.96
CA GLN A 39 1.51 6.04 -1.29
C GLN A 39 0.98 5.20 -0.12
N ILE A 40 1.86 4.41 0.53
CA ILE A 40 1.51 3.57 1.68
C ILE A 40 1.04 4.44 2.84
N ARG A 41 1.82 5.47 3.21
CA ARG A 41 1.41 6.42 4.28
C ARG A 41 0.02 7.01 4.06
N ARG A 42 -0.30 7.38 2.82
CA ARG A 42 -1.60 7.96 2.48
C ARG A 42 -2.72 6.93 2.50
N LEU A 43 -2.46 5.72 2.00
CA LEU A 43 -3.43 4.62 2.07
C LEU A 43 -3.76 4.25 3.51
N CYS A 44 -2.77 4.22 4.41
CA CYS A 44 -2.99 3.98 5.83
C CYS A 44 -3.77 5.13 6.49
N ARG A 45 -3.35 6.39 6.29
CA ARG A 45 -3.94 7.55 6.97
C ARG A 45 -5.31 7.95 6.44
N GLU A 46 -5.52 7.90 5.12
CA GLU A 46 -6.73 8.41 4.47
C GLU A 46 -7.76 7.32 4.18
N PHE A 47 -7.34 6.04 4.07
CA PHE A 47 -8.18 4.93 3.63
C PHE A 47 -8.12 3.70 4.54
N HIS A 48 -7.50 3.82 5.72
CA HIS A 48 -7.42 2.77 6.74
C HIS A 48 -6.82 1.45 6.25
N PHE A 49 -5.83 1.53 5.35
CA PHE A 49 -5.03 0.36 5.00
C PHE A 49 -4.05 -0.02 6.12
N ASN A 50 -3.85 -1.31 6.30
CA ASN A 50 -2.83 -1.89 7.17
C ASN A 50 -1.62 -2.34 6.35
N VAL A 51 -0.45 -2.35 6.97
CA VAL A 51 0.76 -2.94 6.38
C VAL A 51 1.01 -4.27 7.07
N GLN A 52 1.03 -5.34 6.29
CA GLN A 52 1.42 -6.67 6.75
C GLN A 52 2.84 -6.96 6.26
N LEU A 53 3.74 -7.18 7.20
CA LEU A 53 5.09 -7.61 6.90
C LEU A 53 5.07 -9.09 6.53
N VAL A 54 5.70 -9.43 5.42
CA VAL A 54 5.79 -10.81 4.91
C VAL A 54 7.25 -11.23 4.78
N ILE A 55 7.51 -12.51 5.04
CA ILE A 55 8.78 -13.16 4.70
C ILE A 55 8.61 -13.67 3.26
N GLU A 56 9.51 -13.25 2.37
CA GLU A 56 9.55 -13.75 0.98
C GLU A 56 10.30 -15.09 0.89
#